data_AF-A0A4R8R540-F1
#
_entry.id   AF-A0A4R8R540-F1
#
_cell.length_a   1.000
_cell.length_b   1.000
_cell.length_c   1.000
_cell.angle_alpha   90.00
_cell.angle_beta   90.00
_cell.angle_gamma   90.00
#
_symmetry.space_group_name_H-M   'P 1'
#
loop_
_entity.id
_entity.type
_entity.pdbx_description
1 polymer ?
#
loop_
_entity_poly.entity_id
_entity_poly.type
_entity_poly.pdbx_seq_one_letter_code
_entity_poly.pdbx_strand_id
1 'polypeptide(L)'
;MILLGILCFLGAAISLYFAFKPKEAFYLDEGWKFKDKVEPSDAYVGINGIGRIVGAILLVGVGIGAISMHMDEKRTGDETAATATSKEKCENEVLPRFQQTVRWNGTVVANPDDVRALGRELNVDVQINRGRDWSVLRKASIEYDDIRVSDPKKPGNSQVIFSLSGQYLPESQSWGLDRCY
;
A
#
# COMPACT_ATOMS: atom_id res chain seq x y z
N MET A 1 12.34 -1.52 13.56
CA MET A 1 11.75 -0.17 13.58
C MET A 1 10.77 0.05 14.75
N ILE A 2 9.79 -0.83 15.00
CA ILE A 2 8.89 -0.71 16.18
C ILE A 2 9.66 -0.64 17.51
N LEU A 3 10.59 -1.56 17.75
CA LEU A 3 11.35 -1.61 19.00
C LEU A 3 12.12 -0.30 19.26
N LEU A 4 12.73 0.27 18.21
CA LEU A 4 13.39 1.56 18.28
C LEU A 4 12.42 2.66 18.70
N GLY A 5 11.22 2.70 18.10
CA GLY A 5 10.17 3.66 18.47
C GLY A 5 9.75 3.55 19.94
N ILE A 6 9.56 2.33 20.44
CA ILE A 6 9.24 2.06 21.85
C ILE A 6 10.38 2.56 22.76
N LEU A 7 11.63 2.23 22.42
CA LEU A 7 12.80 2.66 23.20
C LEU A 7 12.93 4.19 23.22
N CYS A 8 12.64 4.87 22.11
CA CYS A 8 12.63 6.33 22.04
C CYS A 8 11.56 6.93 22.96
N PHE A 9 10.33 6.39 23.00
CA PHE A 9 9.30 6.88 23.91
C PHE A 9 9.63 6.63 25.38
N LEU A 10 10.21 5.47 25.72
CA LEU A 10 10.71 5.21 27.06
C LEU A 10 11.80 6.21 27.45
N GLY A 11 12.76 6.45 26.55
CA GLY A 11 13.79 7.47 26.75
C GLY A 11 13.22 8.87 26.94
N ALA A 12 12.19 9.26 26.17
CA ALA A 12 11.53 10.55 26.31
C ALA A 12 10.81 10.69 27.67
N ALA A 13 10.12 9.64 28.13
CA ALA A 13 9.47 9.61 29.43
C ALA A 13 10.49 9.74 30.57
N ILE A 14 11.62 9.02 30.48
CA ILE A 14 12.72 9.13 31.44
C ILE A 14 13.33 10.54 31.42
N SER A 15 13.50 11.14 30.23
CA SER A 15 14.04 12.49 30.08
C SER A 15 13.10 13.54 30.72
N LEU A 16 11.79 13.43 30.50
CA LEU A 16 10.80 14.28 31.15
C LEU A 16 10.78 14.10 32.67
N TYR A 17 10.85 12.85 33.16
CA TYR A 17 10.94 12.58 34.59
C TYR A 17 12.12 13.35 35.22
N PHE A 18 13.30 13.28 34.61
CA PHE A 18 14.49 13.98 35.10
C PHE A 18 14.43 15.51 34.93
N ALA A 19 13.63 16.02 33.98
CA ALA A 19 13.37 17.45 33.87
C ALA A 19 12.60 17.98 35.10
N PHE A 20 11.65 17.20 35.63
CA PHE A 20 10.88 17.56 36.84
C PHE A 20 11.54 17.11 38.16
N LYS A 21 12.55 16.25 38.08
CA LYS A 21 13.35 15.75 39.22
C LYS A 21 14.84 16.10 39.07
N PRO A 22 15.20 17.40 39.05
CA PRO A 22 16.56 17.82 38.75
C PRO A 22 17.60 17.38 39.80
N LYS A 23 17.20 17.18 41.06
CA LYS A 23 18.10 16.63 42.12
C LYS A 23 18.49 15.18 41.82
N GLU A 24 17.54 14.37 41.36
CA GLU A 24 17.81 12.97 40.99
C GLU A 24 18.63 12.89 39.70
N ALA A 25 18.34 13.77 38.72
CA ALA A 25 19.13 13.88 37.50
C ALA A 25 20.59 14.27 37.81
N PHE A 26 20.79 15.26 38.69
CA PHE A 26 22.10 15.69 39.16
C PHE A 26 22.83 14.54 39.88
N TYR A 27 22.14 13.77 40.72
CA TYR A 27 22.75 12.62 41.39
C TYR A 27 23.16 11.52 40.39
N LEU A 28 22.39 11.32 39.32
CA LEU A 28 22.70 10.33 38.30
C LEU A 28 23.90 10.77 37.43
N ASP A 29 23.97 12.06 37.07
CA ASP A 29 25.03 12.61 36.22
C ASP A 29 26.33 12.87 37.01
N GLU A 30 26.23 13.37 38.25
CA GLU A 30 27.35 13.87 39.07
C GLU A 30 27.45 13.26 40.48
N GLY A 31 26.40 12.57 40.96
CA GLY A 31 26.32 12.06 42.34
C GLY A 31 27.34 10.97 42.69
N TRP A 32 27.94 10.31 41.69
CA TRP A 32 29.10 9.43 41.93
C TRP A 32 30.33 10.19 42.44
N LYS A 33 30.47 11.49 42.11
CA LYS A 33 31.59 12.35 42.53
C LYS A 33 31.34 12.98 43.90
N PHE A 34 30.09 13.30 44.20
CA PHE A 34 29.70 14.05 45.39
C PHE A 34 28.67 13.23 46.17
N LYS A 35 29.14 12.37 47.08
CA LYS A 35 28.33 11.54 47.98
C LYS A 35 27.37 12.38 48.86
N ASP A 36 26.28 12.88 48.28
CA ASP A 36 25.20 13.64 48.91
C ASP A 36 25.60 14.97 49.58
N LYS A 37 26.79 15.52 49.25
CA LYS A 37 27.33 16.72 49.91
C LYS A 37 27.04 18.05 49.19
N VAL A 38 26.48 18.02 47.98
CA VAL A 38 26.37 19.20 47.12
C VAL A 38 24.99 19.23 46.47
N GLU A 39 24.28 20.35 46.62
CA GLU A 39 23.03 20.61 45.90
C GLU A 39 23.30 21.24 44.51
N PRO A 40 22.48 20.92 43.48
CA PRO A 40 22.64 21.50 42.16
C PRO A 40 22.38 23.02 42.18
N SER A 41 23.15 23.78 41.40
CA SER A 41 22.94 25.22 41.23
C SER A 41 21.70 25.52 40.39
N ASP A 42 21.07 26.69 40.59
CA ASP A 42 19.89 27.11 39.82
C ASP A 42 20.15 27.14 38.30
N ALA A 43 21.36 27.54 37.90
CA ALA A 43 21.77 27.53 36.50
C ALA A 43 21.83 26.11 35.92
N TYR A 44 22.34 25.13 36.68
CA TYR A 44 22.35 23.74 36.27
C TYR A 44 20.92 23.19 36.15
N VAL A 45 20.06 23.46 37.13
CA VAL A 45 18.65 23.04 37.10
C VAL A 45 17.94 23.57 35.86
N GLY A 46 18.13 24.85 35.53
CA GLY A 46 17.54 25.47 34.35
C GLY A 46 18.03 24.87 33.02
N ILE A 47 19.34 24.75 32.84
CA ILE A 47 19.94 24.23 31.60
C ILE A 47 19.62 22.74 31.42
N ASN A 48 19.73 21.94 32.47
CA ASN A 48 19.41 20.52 32.41
C ASN A 48 17.91 20.32 32.15
N GLY A 49 17.03 21.08 32.80
CA GLY A 49 15.59 21.03 32.54
C GLY A 49 15.26 21.30 31.07
N ILE A 50 15.78 22.39 30.49
CA ILE A 50 15.58 22.72 29.06
C ILE A 50 16.15 21.62 28.16
N GLY A 51 17.39 21.19 28.40
CA GLY A 51 18.05 20.15 27.60
C GLY A 51 17.28 18.83 27.61
N ARG A 52 16.73 18.43 28.76
CA ARG A 52 15.94 17.20 28.92
C ARG A 52 14.58 17.30 28.24
N ILE A 53 13.93 18.47 28.24
CA ILE A 53 12.69 18.73 27.49
C ILE A 53 12.95 18.67 25.99
N VAL A 54 13.99 19.35 25.49
CA VAL A 54 14.36 19.31 24.07
C VAL A 54 14.72 17.88 23.64
N GLY A 55 15.51 17.17 24.44
CA GLY A 55 15.83 15.76 24.19
C GLY A 55 14.60 14.86 24.14
N ALA A 56 13.63 15.07 25.04
CA ALA A 56 12.36 14.33 25.01
C ALA A 56 11.57 14.59 23.73
N ILE A 57 11.49 15.84 23.27
CA ILE A 57 10.81 16.20 22.01
C ILE A 57 11.47 15.50 20.82
N LEU A 58 12.81 15.52 20.74
CA LEU A 58 13.53 14.85 19.67
C LEU A 58 13.31 13.33 19.68
N LEU A 59 13.36 12.71 20.86
CA LEU A 59 13.10 11.28 21.01
C LEU A 59 11.68 10.90 20.60
N VAL A 60 10.67 11.70 20.98
CA VAL A 60 9.29 11.52 20.52
C VAL A 60 9.21 11.60 19.00
N GLY A 61 9.85 12.61 18.38
CA GLY A 61 9.86 12.76 16.92
C GLY A 61 10.49 11.56 16.20
N VAL A 62 11.64 11.08 16.67
CA VAL A 62 12.29 9.87 16.14
C VAL A 62 11.41 8.64 16.36
N GLY A 63 10.76 8.53 17.51
CA GLY A 63 9.89 7.40 17.82
C GLY A 63 8.68 7.31 16.90
N ILE A 64 8.03 8.45 16.65
CA ILE A 64 6.94 8.55 15.66
C ILE A 64 7.46 8.17 14.27
N GLY A 65 8.57 8.77 13.83
CA GLY A 65 9.15 8.49 12.52
C GLY A 65 9.46 7.00 12.31
N ALA A 66 10.07 6.34 13.29
CA ALA A 66 10.40 4.92 13.21
C ALA A 66 9.15 4.02 13.11
N ILE A 67 8.08 4.34 13.82
CA ILE A 67 6.83 3.58 13.75
C ILE A 67 6.12 3.83 12.43
N SER A 68 6.05 5.08 11.97
CA SER A 68 5.45 5.44 10.67
C SER A 68 6.13 4.70 9.52
N MET A 69 7.47 4.71 9.48
CA MET A 69 8.23 3.96 8.46
C MET A 69 7.91 2.47 8.47
N HIS A 70 7.74 1.88 9.66
CA HIS A 70 7.40 0.46 9.76
C HIS A 70 5.99 0.16 9.25
N MET A 71 5.03 1.05 9.53
CA MET A 71 3.66 0.91 9.03
C MET A 71 3.62 1.02 7.51
N ASP A 72 4.38 1.95 6.92
CA ASP A 72 4.49 2.11 5.48
C ASP A 72 5.15 0.89 4.82
N GLU A 73 6.24 0.37 5.41
CA GLU A 73 6.91 -0.84 4.94
C GLU A 73 5.95 -2.05 4.99
N LYS A 74 5.28 -2.25 6.13
CA LYS A 74 4.33 -3.35 6.30
C LYS A 74 3.17 -3.23 5.31
N ARG A 75 2.60 -2.04 5.16
CA ARG A 75 1.54 -1.77 4.20
C ARG A 75 1.99 -2.09 2.78
N THR A 76 3.19 -1.64 2.38
CA THR A 76 3.74 -1.94 1.05
C THR A 76 3.93 -3.44 0.84
N GLY A 77 4.41 -4.15 1.86
CA GLY A 77 4.57 -5.61 1.85
C GLY A 77 3.22 -6.32 1.69
N ASP A 78 2.23 -5.95 2.48
CA ASP A 78 0.86 -6.51 2.41
C ASP A 78 0.21 -6.21 1.04
N GLU A 79 0.37 -4.99 0.51
CA GLU A 79 -0.11 -4.61 -0.81
C GLU A 79 0.56 -5.43 -1.94
N THR A 80 1.87 -5.66 -1.83
CA THR A 80 2.64 -6.47 -2.78
C THR A 80 2.19 -7.93 -2.74
N ALA A 81 2.01 -8.51 -1.55
CA ALA A 81 1.55 -9.88 -1.37
C ALA A 81 0.14 -10.08 -1.94
N ALA A 82 -0.80 -9.18 -1.61
CA ALA A 82 -2.17 -9.26 -2.13
C ALA A 82 -2.25 -9.06 -3.66
N THR A 83 -1.37 -8.23 -4.23
CA THR A 83 -1.23 -8.09 -5.69
C THR A 83 -0.74 -9.38 -6.32
N ALA A 84 0.28 -10.03 -5.74
CA ALA A 84 0.78 -11.32 -6.22
C ALA A 84 -0.31 -12.41 -6.16
N THR A 85 -1.07 -12.49 -5.06
CA THR A 85 -2.21 -13.42 -4.94
C THR A 85 -3.30 -13.14 -5.97
N SER A 86 -3.64 -11.87 -6.21
CA SER A 86 -4.63 -11.50 -7.22
C SER A 86 -4.17 -11.88 -8.63
N LYS A 87 -2.87 -11.72 -8.92
CA LYS A 87 -2.27 -12.12 -10.19
C LYS A 87 -2.30 -13.63 -10.37
N GLU A 88 -1.90 -14.39 -9.36
CA GLU A 88 -1.93 -15.86 -9.39
C GLU A 88 -3.36 -16.39 -9.63
N LYS A 89 -4.35 -15.84 -8.91
CA LYS A 89 -5.77 -16.16 -9.13
C LYS A 89 -6.20 -15.82 -10.56
N CYS A 90 -5.77 -14.66 -11.07
CA CYS A 90 -6.09 -14.25 -12.42
C CYS A 90 -5.52 -15.24 -13.46
N GLU A 91 -4.25 -15.62 -13.35
CA GLU A 91 -3.56 -16.47 -14.32
C GLU A 91 -4.09 -17.91 -14.30
N ASN A 92 -4.38 -18.45 -13.12
CA ASN A 92 -4.74 -19.86 -12.97
C ASN A 92 -6.25 -20.14 -13.04
N GLU A 93 -7.09 -19.18 -12.66
CA GLU A 93 -8.53 -19.39 -12.51
C GLU A 93 -9.37 -18.47 -13.41
N VAL A 94 -9.10 -17.16 -13.37
CA VAL A 94 -10.02 -16.18 -13.99
C VAL A 94 -9.82 -16.08 -15.49
N LEU A 95 -8.61 -15.75 -15.94
CA LEU A 95 -8.33 -15.50 -17.35
C LEU A 95 -8.69 -16.70 -18.25
N PRO A 96 -8.30 -17.95 -17.92
CA PRO A 96 -8.64 -19.11 -18.76
C PRO A 96 -10.16 -19.31 -18.92
N ARG A 97 -10.93 -19.09 -17.86
CA ARG A 97 -12.40 -19.24 -17.89
C ARG A 97 -13.07 -18.14 -18.72
N PHE A 98 -12.57 -16.91 -18.64
CA PHE A 98 -13.06 -15.83 -19.49
C PHE A 98 -12.71 -16.07 -20.95
N GLN A 99 -11.50 -16.55 -21.27
CA GLN A 99 -11.12 -16.92 -22.65
C GLN A 99 -12.02 -18.02 -23.23
N GLN A 100 -12.49 -18.96 -22.40
CA GLN A 100 -13.42 -20.02 -22.84
C GLN A 100 -14.88 -19.54 -22.97
N THR A 101 -15.28 -18.54 -22.17
CA THR A 101 -16.68 -18.10 -22.07
C THR A 101 -17.01 -16.97 -23.03
N VAL A 102 -16.08 -16.02 -23.24
CA VAL A 102 -16.31 -14.86 -24.10
C VAL A 102 -16.42 -15.30 -25.55
N ARG A 103 -17.55 -14.99 -26.17
CA ARG A 103 -17.78 -15.18 -27.60
C ARG A 103 -17.87 -13.83 -28.27
N TRP A 104 -17.18 -13.69 -29.39
CA TRP A 104 -17.17 -12.46 -30.18
C TRP A 104 -18.04 -12.65 -31.43
N ASN A 105 -18.79 -11.60 -31.77
CA ASN A 105 -19.45 -11.45 -33.06
C ASN A 105 -18.74 -10.32 -33.81
N GLY A 106 -17.71 -10.66 -34.58
CA GLY A 106 -16.76 -9.67 -35.08
C GLY A 106 -15.97 -9.07 -33.92
N THR A 107 -16.05 -7.75 -33.76
CA THR A 107 -15.31 -6.97 -32.75
C THR A 107 -16.12 -6.67 -31.49
N VAL A 108 -17.36 -7.15 -31.39
CA VAL A 108 -18.28 -6.93 -30.26
C VAL A 108 -18.61 -8.23 -29.54
N VAL A 109 -18.95 -8.15 -28.25
CA VAL A 109 -19.25 -9.33 -27.43
C VAL A 109 -20.64 -9.87 -27.82
N ALA A 110 -20.70 -11.17 -28.16
CA ALA A 110 -21.92 -11.85 -28.56
C ALA A 110 -22.76 -12.33 -27.38
N ASN A 111 -22.14 -12.60 -26.24
CA ASN A 111 -22.79 -13.15 -25.04
C ASN A 111 -22.49 -12.35 -23.76
N PRO A 112 -22.85 -11.05 -23.70
CA PRO A 112 -22.48 -10.17 -22.59
C PRO A 112 -23.02 -10.64 -21.23
N ASP A 113 -24.19 -11.29 -21.19
CA ASP A 113 -24.80 -11.72 -19.94
C ASP A 113 -24.09 -12.93 -19.33
N ASP A 114 -23.60 -13.87 -20.16
CA ASP A 114 -22.76 -14.99 -19.71
C ASP A 114 -21.45 -14.48 -19.11
N VAL A 115 -20.82 -13.50 -19.77
CA VAL A 115 -19.58 -12.88 -19.30
C VAL A 115 -19.78 -12.19 -17.94
N ARG A 116 -20.90 -11.48 -17.76
CA ARG A 116 -21.25 -10.88 -16.46
C ARG A 116 -21.61 -11.93 -15.40
N ALA A 117 -22.25 -13.03 -15.80
CA ALA A 117 -22.57 -14.14 -14.90
C ALA A 117 -21.29 -14.82 -14.40
N LEU A 118 -20.33 -15.05 -15.27
CA LEU A 118 -19.01 -15.57 -14.90
C LEU A 118 -18.28 -14.63 -13.93
N GLY A 119 -18.37 -13.32 -14.14
CA GLY A 119 -17.83 -12.34 -13.20
C GLY A 119 -18.37 -12.51 -11.77
N ARG A 120 -19.70 -12.65 -11.64
CA ARG A 120 -20.34 -12.91 -10.34
C ARG A 120 -19.91 -14.23 -9.73
N GLU A 121 -19.79 -15.29 -10.53
CA GLU A 121 -19.34 -16.61 -10.07
C GLU A 121 -17.92 -16.56 -9.51
N LEU A 122 -17.01 -15.89 -10.23
CA LEU A 122 -15.59 -15.78 -9.85
C LEU A 122 -15.30 -14.66 -8.84
N ASN A 123 -16.34 -13.94 -8.41
CA ASN A 123 -16.27 -12.77 -7.54
C ASN A 123 -15.30 -11.69 -8.08
N VAL A 124 -15.46 -11.36 -9.36
CA VAL A 124 -14.73 -10.29 -10.05
C VAL A 124 -15.70 -9.33 -10.73
N ASP A 125 -15.33 -8.06 -10.78
CA ASP A 125 -16.13 -7.03 -11.42
C ASP A 125 -15.84 -6.98 -12.91
N VAL A 126 -16.91 -7.00 -13.71
CA VAL A 126 -16.83 -7.01 -15.17
C VAL A 126 -17.49 -5.75 -15.73
N GLN A 127 -16.73 -5.01 -16.53
CA GLN A 127 -17.23 -3.89 -17.31
C GLN A 127 -17.05 -4.19 -18.80
N ILE A 128 -18.11 -4.02 -19.58
CA ILE A 128 -18.08 -4.14 -21.04
C ILE A 128 -18.36 -2.76 -21.59
N ASN A 129 -17.34 -2.14 -22.18
CA ASN A 129 -17.40 -0.79 -22.72
C ASN A 129 -17.42 -0.85 -24.25
N ARG A 130 -18.44 -0.25 -24.86
CA ARG A 130 -18.51 -0.14 -26.32
C ARG A 130 -17.76 1.09 -26.80
N GLY A 131 -16.72 0.85 -27.61
CA GLY A 131 -15.97 1.86 -28.31
C GLY A 131 -16.33 1.92 -29.80
N ARG A 132 -15.89 3.00 -30.45
CA ARG A 132 -15.97 3.18 -31.89
C ARG A 132 -14.66 3.81 -32.36
N ASP A 133 -14.01 3.18 -33.33
CA ASP A 133 -12.75 3.67 -33.89
C ASP A 133 -12.72 3.52 -35.41
N TRP A 134 -11.78 4.19 -36.07
CA TRP A 134 -11.58 4.12 -37.51
C TRP A 134 -10.61 2.98 -37.87
N SER A 135 -11.08 1.99 -38.63
CA SER A 135 -10.22 0.94 -39.17
C SER A 135 -9.62 1.37 -40.50
N VAL A 136 -8.30 1.56 -40.54
CA VAL A 136 -7.56 1.83 -41.79
C VAL A 136 -7.71 0.67 -42.79
N LEU A 137 -7.69 -0.58 -42.31
CA LEU A 137 -7.83 -1.79 -43.14
C LEU A 137 -9.20 -1.87 -43.80
N ARG A 138 -10.28 -1.57 -43.06
CA ARG A 138 -11.65 -1.63 -43.59
C ARG A 138 -12.13 -0.33 -44.23
N LYS A 139 -11.32 0.75 -44.14
CA LYS A 139 -11.68 2.11 -44.55
C LYS A 139 -13.06 2.54 -44.04
N ALA A 140 -13.36 2.15 -42.80
CA ALA A 140 -14.66 2.35 -42.18
C ALA A 140 -14.53 2.45 -40.67
N SER A 141 -15.51 3.11 -40.03
CA SER A 141 -15.63 3.07 -38.58
C SER A 141 -16.12 1.69 -38.14
N ILE A 142 -15.46 1.12 -37.16
CA ILE A 142 -15.81 -0.15 -36.52
C ILE A 142 -16.21 0.11 -35.08
N GLU A 143 -17.27 -0.56 -34.63
CA GLU A 143 -17.59 -0.65 -33.21
C GLU A 143 -16.82 -1.82 -32.62
N TYR A 144 -16.37 -1.69 -31.37
CA TYR A 144 -15.70 -2.77 -30.67
C TYR A 144 -16.08 -2.73 -29.19
N ASP A 145 -16.01 -3.87 -28.53
CA ASP A 145 -16.21 -3.94 -27.09
C ASP A 145 -14.89 -4.22 -26.38
N ASP A 146 -14.66 -3.52 -25.27
CA ASP A 146 -13.57 -3.77 -24.32
C ASP A 146 -14.16 -4.35 -23.03
N ILE A 147 -13.71 -5.54 -22.68
CA ILE A 147 -14.04 -6.20 -21.42
C ILE A 147 -12.91 -5.90 -20.43
N ARG A 148 -13.22 -5.17 -19.35
CA ARG A 148 -12.30 -4.97 -18.22
C ARG A 148 -12.76 -5.82 -17.06
N VAL A 149 -11.85 -6.62 -16.52
CA VAL A 149 -12.10 -7.48 -15.37
C VAL A 149 -11.25 -6.99 -14.20
N SER A 150 -11.88 -6.79 -13.06
CA SER A 150 -11.25 -6.24 -11.86
C SER A 150 -11.45 -7.16 -10.66
N ASP A 151 -10.42 -7.31 -9.83
CA ASP A 151 -10.54 -8.01 -8.55
C ASP A 151 -10.74 -6.96 -7.43
N PRO A 152 -11.91 -6.93 -6.77
CA PRO A 152 -12.18 -5.97 -5.71
C PRO A 152 -11.26 -6.13 -4.49
N LYS A 153 -10.55 -7.27 -4.38
CA LYS A 153 -9.57 -7.53 -3.31
C LYS A 153 -8.16 -7.06 -3.67
N LYS A 154 -7.89 -6.66 -4.92
CA LYS A 154 -6.60 -6.12 -5.32
C LYS A 154 -6.41 -4.72 -4.71
N PRO A 155 -5.34 -4.48 -3.93
CA PRO A 155 -5.09 -3.16 -3.36
C PRO A 155 -4.60 -2.17 -4.41
N GLY A 156 -4.73 -0.88 -4.10
CA GLY A 156 -4.27 0.23 -4.94
C GLY A 156 -5.37 0.86 -5.80
N ASN A 157 -4.96 1.81 -6.66
CA ASN A 157 -5.90 2.64 -7.43
C ASN A 157 -6.49 1.94 -8.67
N SER A 158 -5.92 0.81 -9.08
CA SER A 158 -6.42 0.00 -10.19
C SER A 158 -6.64 -1.42 -9.73
N GLN A 159 -7.91 -1.80 -9.65
CA GLN A 159 -8.33 -3.16 -9.36
C GLN A 159 -8.36 -4.04 -10.63
N VAL A 160 -8.12 -3.45 -11.80
CA VAL A 160 -8.11 -4.19 -13.07
C VAL A 160 -7.01 -5.25 -13.04
N ILE A 161 -7.41 -6.50 -13.29
CA ILE A 161 -6.51 -7.66 -13.33
C ILE A 161 -6.22 -8.08 -14.77
N PHE A 162 -7.13 -7.89 -15.72
CA PHE A 162 -6.85 -8.02 -17.15
C PHE A 162 -7.93 -7.32 -17.99
N SER A 163 -7.70 -7.24 -19.29
CA SER A 163 -8.66 -6.70 -20.24
C SER A 163 -8.63 -7.47 -21.55
N LEU A 164 -9.80 -7.78 -22.11
CA LEU A 164 -9.94 -8.38 -23.44
C LEU A 164 -10.58 -7.34 -24.36
N SER A 165 -10.03 -7.16 -25.55
CA SER A 165 -10.52 -6.16 -26.51
C SER A 165 -10.79 -6.80 -27.86
N GLY A 166 -11.99 -6.54 -28.38
CA GLY A 166 -12.39 -6.99 -29.71
C GLY A 166 -11.65 -6.26 -30.83
N GLN A 167 -11.06 -5.08 -30.55
CA GLN A 167 -10.29 -4.29 -31.52
C GLN A 167 -9.05 -5.04 -32.03
N TYR A 168 -8.46 -5.88 -31.19
CA TYR A 168 -7.21 -6.59 -31.49
C TYR A 168 -7.40 -7.99 -32.04
N LEU A 169 -8.63 -8.47 -32.30
CA LEU A 169 -8.85 -9.79 -32.88
C LEU A 169 -8.27 -9.83 -34.32
N PRO A 170 -7.11 -10.47 -34.57
CA PRO A 170 -6.70 -10.77 -35.92
C PRO A 170 -7.39 -12.08 -36.32
N GLU A 171 -7.43 -12.41 -37.61
CA GLU A 171 -7.91 -13.72 -38.10
C GLU A 171 -7.09 -14.93 -37.58
N SER A 172 -6.13 -14.72 -36.66
CA SER A 172 -5.32 -15.73 -35.99
C SER A 172 -5.14 -15.44 -34.48
N GLN A 173 -5.84 -16.22 -33.64
CA GLN A 173 -5.49 -16.80 -32.32
C GLN A 173 -4.62 -16.10 -31.24
N SER A 174 -4.25 -14.83 -31.33
CA SER A 174 -3.59 -14.14 -30.19
C SER A 174 -4.40 -12.92 -29.76
N TRP A 175 -4.87 -12.92 -28.51
CA TRP A 175 -5.84 -11.97 -28.00
C TRP A 175 -5.14 -10.71 -27.47
N GLY A 176 -5.90 -9.61 -27.35
CA GLY A 176 -5.42 -8.39 -26.69
C GLY A 176 -5.02 -8.66 -25.24
N LEU A 177 -3.83 -8.18 -24.85
CA LEU A 177 -3.17 -8.33 -23.55
C LEU A 177 -3.63 -9.57 -22.74
N ASP A 178 -3.26 -10.76 -23.25
CA ASP A 178 -3.41 -12.09 -22.63
C ASP A 178 -2.61 -12.25 -21.32
N ARG A 179 -2.50 -11.20 -20.50
CA ARG A 179 -1.68 -11.21 -19.29
C ARG A 179 -2.39 -10.51 -18.16
N CYS A 180 -2.30 -11.15 -17.00
CA CYS A 180 -2.73 -10.56 -15.76
C CYS A 180 -1.76 -9.46 -15.32
N TYR A 181 -2.32 -8.34 -14.87
CA TYR A 181 -1.60 -7.18 -14.33
C TYR A 181 -1.29 -7.33 -12.84
#